data_AF-A0A0C1ZB95-F1
#
_entry.id   AF-A0A0C1ZB95-F1
#
_cell.length_a   1.000
_cell.length_b   1.000
_cell.length_c   1.000
_cell.angle_alpha   90.00
_cell.angle_beta   90.00
_cell.angle_gamma   90.00
#
_symmetry.space_group_name_H-M   'P 1'
#
loop_
_entity.id
_entity.type
_entity.pdbx_description
1 polymer ?
#
loop_
_entity_poly.entity_id
_entity_poly.type
_entity_poly.pdbx_seq_one_letter_code
_entity_poly.pdbx_strand_id
1 'polypeptide(L)'
;MLGLLVMLPLVLGAQQCPSVLDPAVEPRLACFVDATPACPPDRRYCVGLQLHLADGAEQTPAWMAAELEHAFKLFAPADVGFTVVGIDAISAEFAVMHTADQRDEVGRQQFTRGVIHVYLVAQLDDVDIPGAQIRGVHWRQRSNTDKRWIILSQIGSNVVMAHELGHFFGLPHSRYTDSIMNKRPREQPPWDARVFVPQELEIVLKQRDAMLRDGSLETISSPR
;
A
#
# COMPACT_ATOMS: atom_id res chain seq x y z
N MET A 1 -60.64 14.68 -1.38
CA MET A 1 -59.61 13.63 -1.31
C MET A 1 -58.29 14.24 -1.77
N LEU A 2 -57.45 14.71 -0.85
CA LEU A 2 -56.08 15.15 -1.15
C LEU A 2 -55.15 14.14 -0.47
N GLY A 3 -54.48 13.32 -1.27
CA GLY A 3 -53.49 12.37 -0.79
C GLY A 3 -52.18 13.10 -0.53
N LEU A 4 -51.72 13.09 0.72
CA LEU A 4 -50.42 13.58 1.12
C LEU A 4 -49.38 12.50 0.71
N LEU A 5 -48.65 12.76 -0.37
CA LEU A 5 -47.51 11.92 -0.76
C LEU A 5 -46.34 12.23 0.18
N VAL A 6 -46.03 11.33 1.11
CA VAL A 6 -44.82 11.40 1.94
C VAL A 6 -43.65 10.91 1.09
N MET A 7 -42.83 11.84 0.61
CA MET A 7 -41.51 11.54 0.05
C MET A 7 -40.57 11.15 1.20
N LEU A 8 -40.27 9.87 1.33
CA LEU A 8 -39.12 9.42 2.13
C LEU A 8 -37.82 9.73 1.36
N PRO A 9 -36.82 10.33 2.00
CA PRO A 9 -35.51 10.48 1.38
C PRO A 9 -34.85 9.10 1.26
N LEU A 10 -34.57 8.68 0.02
CA LEU A 10 -33.60 7.63 -0.26
C LEU A 10 -32.23 8.11 0.23
N VAL A 11 -31.86 7.70 1.44
CA VAL A 11 -30.46 7.75 1.87
C VAL A 11 -29.77 6.62 1.09
N LEU A 12 -29.03 6.97 0.04
CA LEU A 12 -28.05 6.04 -0.54
C LEU A 12 -27.16 5.57 0.61
N GLY A 13 -27.21 4.28 0.93
CA GLY A 13 -26.45 3.70 2.01
C GLY A 13 -24.97 3.89 1.76
N ALA A 14 -24.34 4.86 2.43
CA ALA A 14 -22.94 4.77 2.75
C ALA A 14 -22.79 3.42 3.47
N GLN A 15 -22.06 2.48 2.89
CA GLN A 15 -21.70 1.24 3.58
C GLN A 15 -21.09 1.65 4.92
N GLN A 16 -21.86 1.44 5.98
CA GLN A 16 -21.43 1.77 7.32
C GLN A 16 -20.29 0.83 7.63
N CYS A 17 -19.12 1.42 7.78
CA CYS A 17 -17.91 0.76 8.20
C CYS A 17 -18.10 0.26 9.65
N PRO A 18 -18.19 -1.07 9.87
CA PRO A 18 -18.50 -1.61 11.19
C PRO A 18 -17.51 -1.15 12.26
N SER A 19 -16.24 -0.95 11.92
CA SER A 19 -15.23 -0.50 12.87
C SER A 19 -15.48 0.91 13.44
N VAL A 20 -16.27 1.77 12.77
CA VAL A 20 -16.64 3.11 13.30
C VAL A 20 -17.54 3.00 14.53
N LEU A 21 -18.24 1.87 14.68
CA LEU A 21 -19.15 1.64 15.80
C LEU A 21 -18.44 1.05 17.03
N ASP A 22 -17.18 0.63 16.89
CA ASP A 22 -16.39 0.11 18.01
C ASP A 22 -15.69 1.26 18.75
N PRO A 23 -16.08 1.57 20.00
CA PRO A 23 -15.46 2.64 20.78
C PRO A 23 -13.99 2.38 21.14
N ALA A 24 -13.49 1.14 20.98
CA ALA A 24 -12.08 0.81 21.17
C ALA A 24 -11.22 1.15 19.94
N VAL A 25 -11.82 1.39 18.78
CA VAL A 25 -11.10 1.75 17.55
C VAL A 25 -10.92 3.25 17.49
N GLU A 26 -9.68 3.70 17.34
CA GLU A 26 -9.39 5.10 17.09
C GLU A 26 -10.08 5.54 15.78
N PRO A 27 -10.89 6.63 15.77
CA PRO A 27 -11.68 7.01 14.60
C PRO A 27 -10.87 7.19 13.31
N ARG A 28 -9.59 7.56 13.41
CA ARG A 28 -8.69 7.72 12.25
C ARG A 28 -8.26 6.40 11.63
N LEU A 29 -8.26 5.31 12.39
CA LEU A 29 -7.92 3.97 11.92
C LEU A 29 -9.12 3.22 11.37
N ALA A 30 -10.32 3.71 11.68
CA ALA A 30 -11.55 3.08 11.23
C ALA A 30 -11.58 2.97 9.70
N CYS A 31 -12.18 1.88 9.23
CA CYS A 31 -12.52 1.64 7.82
C CYS A 31 -11.38 1.35 6.88
N PHE A 32 -10.12 1.36 7.30
CA PHE A 32 -9.04 0.90 6.43
C PHE A 32 -9.21 -0.57 6.03
N VAL A 33 -9.67 -1.42 6.94
CA VAL A 33 -9.98 -2.82 6.63
C VAL A 33 -11.29 -2.92 5.83
N ASP A 34 -12.34 -2.22 6.24
CA ASP A 34 -13.69 -2.41 5.71
C ASP A 34 -13.97 -1.68 4.37
N ALA A 35 -13.29 -0.55 4.12
CA ALA A 35 -13.54 0.34 2.99
C ALA A 35 -12.43 0.34 1.94
N THR A 36 -11.40 -0.51 2.10
CA THR A 36 -10.45 -0.79 1.03
C THR A 36 -10.86 -2.05 0.27
N PRO A 37 -10.59 -2.12 -1.04
CA PRO A 37 -10.98 -3.29 -1.82
C PRO A 37 -10.17 -4.52 -1.37
N ALA A 38 -10.85 -5.64 -1.22
CA ALA A 38 -10.19 -6.92 -0.97
C ALA A 38 -9.45 -7.42 -2.21
N CYS A 39 -8.59 -8.42 -2.00
CA CYS A 39 -7.94 -9.18 -3.06
C CYS A 39 -8.96 -9.65 -4.11
N PRO A 40 -8.76 -9.33 -5.41
CA PRO A 40 -9.70 -9.74 -6.45
C PRO A 40 -9.87 -11.28 -6.48
N PRO A 41 -11.10 -11.80 -6.62
CA PRO A 41 -11.40 -13.22 -6.44
C PRO A 41 -10.80 -14.12 -7.53
N ASP A 42 -10.35 -13.54 -8.65
CA ASP A 42 -9.65 -14.21 -9.72
C ASP A 42 -8.14 -14.36 -9.46
N ARG A 43 -7.62 -13.80 -8.36
CA ARG A 43 -6.20 -13.91 -7.97
C ARG A 43 -5.95 -15.18 -7.19
N ARG A 44 -4.94 -15.93 -7.59
CA ARG A 44 -4.46 -17.12 -6.88
C ARG A 44 -3.74 -16.79 -5.58
N TYR A 45 -2.99 -15.69 -5.55
CA TYR A 45 -2.17 -15.33 -4.40
C TYR A 45 -2.66 -14.01 -3.79
N CYS A 46 -3.37 -14.11 -2.67
CA CYS A 46 -3.78 -12.95 -1.88
C CYS A 46 -2.78 -12.71 -0.74
N VAL A 47 -2.14 -11.54 -0.74
CA VAL A 47 -1.14 -11.16 0.26
C VAL A 47 -1.73 -10.14 1.23
N GLY A 48 -1.54 -10.36 2.53
CA GLY A 48 -1.97 -9.42 3.56
C GLY A 48 -1.09 -8.18 3.65
N LEU A 49 -1.71 -7.01 3.81
CA LEU A 49 -1.06 -5.75 4.12
C LEU A 49 -1.38 -5.36 5.57
N GLN A 50 -0.36 -5.25 6.41
CA GLN A 50 -0.49 -4.65 7.73
C GLN A 50 -0.13 -3.17 7.62
N LEU A 51 -1.12 -2.30 7.83
CA LEU A 51 -0.91 -0.86 7.78
C LEU A 51 -0.45 -0.32 9.14
N HIS A 52 0.31 0.77 9.09
CA HIS A 52 0.78 1.51 10.26
C HIS A 52 0.63 2.99 9.96
N LEU A 53 -0.34 3.66 10.59
CA LEU A 53 -0.60 5.08 10.36
C LEU A 53 0.10 5.92 11.43
N ALA A 54 1.03 6.78 11.00
CA ALA A 54 1.67 7.70 11.94
C ALA A 54 0.71 8.78 12.41
N ASP A 55 0.74 9.10 13.70
CA ASP A 55 0.03 10.26 14.20
C ASP A 55 0.56 11.54 13.51
N GLY A 56 -0.33 12.38 13.00
CA GLY A 56 0.00 13.48 12.09
C GLY A 56 -0.05 13.16 10.58
N ALA A 57 -0.23 11.90 10.18
CA ALA A 57 -0.43 11.51 8.77
C ALA A 57 -1.93 11.51 8.39
N GLU A 58 -2.29 12.06 7.23
CA GLU A 58 -3.70 12.31 6.85
C GLU A 58 -4.25 11.37 5.76
N GLN A 59 -3.53 10.31 5.40
CA GLN A 59 -4.02 9.31 4.46
C GLN A 59 -5.34 8.70 4.93
N THR A 60 -6.25 8.43 3.99
CA THR A 60 -7.61 7.92 4.27
C THR A 60 -7.83 6.54 3.65
N PRO A 61 -8.90 5.81 4.05
CA PRO A 61 -9.27 4.57 3.38
C PRO A 61 -9.49 4.73 1.87
N ALA A 62 -10.06 5.86 1.42
CA ALA A 62 -10.25 6.14 -0.01
C ALA A 62 -8.92 6.35 -0.75
N TRP A 63 -7.95 7.01 -0.11
CA TRP A 63 -6.59 7.14 -0.65
C TRP A 63 -5.93 5.76 -0.79
N MET A 64 -6.05 4.92 0.24
CA MET A 64 -5.51 3.55 0.23
C MET A 64 -6.22 2.66 -0.82
N ALA A 65 -7.53 2.81 -1.00
CA ALA A 65 -8.28 2.10 -2.02
C ALA A 65 -7.76 2.41 -3.43
N ALA A 66 -7.48 3.68 -3.73
CA ALA A 66 -6.97 4.08 -5.05
C ALA A 66 -5.57 3.50 -5.35
N GLU A 67 -4.68 3.44 -4.36
CA GLU A 67 -3.38 2.78 -4.48
C GLU A 67 -3.53 1.28 -4.76
N LEU A 68 -4.44 0.60 -4.06
CA LEU A 68 -4.71 -0.84 -4.23
C LEU A 68 -5.30 -1.16 -5.59
N GLU A 69 -6.30 -0.40 -6.04
CA GLU A 69 -6.92 -0.59 -7.35
C GLU A 69 -5.90 -0.48 -8.49
N HIS A 70 -4.95 0.46 -8.37
CA HIS A 70 -3.88 0.58 -9.33
C HIS A 70 -2.88 -0.59 -9.23
N ALA A 71 -2.49 -1.00 -8.02
CA ALA A 71 -1.64 -2.16 -7.81
C ALA A 71 -2.26 -3.44 -8.39
N PHE A 72 -3.58 -3.65 -8.23
CA PHE A 72 -4.27 -4.83 -8.78
C PHE A 72 -4.16 -4.94 -10.30
N LYS A 73 -4.16 -3.80 -11.01
CA LYS A 73 -3.97 -3.79 -12.47
C LYS A 73 -2.58 -4.28 -12.84
N LEU A 74 -1.55 -3.80 -12.14
CA LEU A 74 -0.16 -4.10 -12.47
C LEU A 74 0.28 -5.50 -12.04
N PHE A 75 -0.27 -6.00 -10.93
CA PHE A 75 0.05 -7.33 -10.41
C PHE A 75 -0.87 -8.43 -10.95
N ALA A 76 -1.88 -8.10 -11.75
CA ALA A 76 -2.75 -9.08 -12.41
C ALA A 76 -1.98 -10.16 -13.20
N PRO A 77 -0.97 -9.83 -14.03
CA PRO A 77 -0.20 -10.84 -14.76
C PRO A 77 0.66 -11.73 -13.86
N ALA A 78 0.94 -11.28 -12.63
CA ALA A 78 1.61 -12.04 -11.60
C ALA A 78 0.62 -12.79 -10.69
N ASP A 79 -0.68 -12.76 -10.97
CA ASP A 79 -1.71 -13.49 -10.21
C ASP A 79 -1.71 -13.16 -8.69
N VAL A 80 -1.24 -11.96 -8.35
CA VAL A 80 -1.14 -11.45 -6.98
C VAL A 80 -2.20 -10.37 -6.77
N GLY A 81 -2.95 -10.50 -5.67
CA GLY A 81 -3.78 -9.45 -5.10
C GLY A 81 -3.35 -9.13 -3.67
N PHE A 82 -3.92 -8.07 -3.12
CA PHE A 82 -3.59 -7.57 -1.79
C PHE A 82 -4.88 -7.29 -1.01
N THR A 83 -4.81 -7.43 0.31
CA THR A 83 -5.91 -7.11 1.23
C THR A 83 -5.32 -6.43 2.45
N VAL A 84 -5.92 -5.34 2.91
CA VAL A 84 -5.61 -4.79 4.23
C VAL A 84 -6.13 -5.75 5.29
N VAL A 85 -5.22 -6.33 6.08
CA VAL A 85 -5.57 -7.31 7.13
C VAL A 85 -5.61 -6.69 8.52
N GLY A 86 -5.04 -5.49 8.66
CA GLY A 86 -4.98 -4.77 9.93
C GLY A 86 -4.40 -3.38 9.74
N ILE A 87 -4.64 -2.54 10.73
CA ILE A 87 -4.05 -1.21 10.83
C ILE A 87 -3.84 -0.86 12.31
N ASP A 88 -2.69 -0.27 12.61
CA ASP A 88 -2.39 0.26 13.94
C ASP A 88 -1.85 1.70 13.84
N ALA A 89 -1.99 2.47 14.91
CA ALA A 89 -1.34 3.78 15.02
C ALA A 89 0.13 3.60 15.42
N ILE A 90 0.99 4.49 14.90
CA ILE A 90 2.39 4.61 15.35
C ILE A 90 2.70 6.04 15.79
N SER A 91 3.77 6.17 16.58
CA SER A 91 4.22 7.42 17.20
C SER A 91 4.35 8.59 16.20
N ALA A 92 3.98 9.78 16.66
CA ALA A 92 4.12 11.03 15.91
C ALA A 92 5.59 11.34 15.52
N GLU A 93 6.58 10.74 16.19
CA GLU A 93 8.00 10.87 15.83
C GLU A 93 8.33 10.30 14.44
N PHE A 94 7.46 9.41 13.92
CA PHE A 94 7.58 8.82 12.59
C PHE A 94 6.71 9.51 11.54
N ALA A 95 5.95 10.55 11.91
CA ALA A 95 5.14 11.31 10.97
C ALA A 95 5.99 12.03 9.91
N VAL A 96 7.17 12.50 10.32
CA VAL A 96 8.14 13.18 9.47
C VAL A 96 9.47 12.45 9.55
N MET A 97 9.84 11.76 8.47
CA MET A 97 11.06 10.97 8.40
C MET A 97 12.16 11.71 7.63
N HIS A 98 13.18 12.15 8.37
CA HIS A 98 14.35 12.86 7.85
C HIS A 98 15.52 11.93 7.53
N THR A 99 15.63 10.79 8.24
CA THR A 99 16.85 9.98 8.24
C THR A 99 16.61 8.51 7.92
N ALA A 100 17.67 7.85 7.43
CA ALA A 100 17.69 6.40 7.26
C ALA A 100 17.53 5.64 8.60
N ASP A 101 17.95 6.23 9.71
CA ASP A 101 17.80 5.64 11.05
C ASP A 101 16.33 5.57 11.46
N GLN A 102 15.54 6.63 11.20
CA GLN A 102 14.09 6.60 11.41
C GLN A 102 13.42 5.53 10.53
N ARG A 103 13.85 5.41 9.27
CA ARG A 103 13.34 4.37 8.36
C ARG A 103 13.63 2.97 8.85
N ASP A 104 14.80 2.72 9.45
CA ASP A 104 15.15 1.45 10.08
C ASP A 104 14.32 1.18 11.35
N GLU A 105 14.11 2.21 12.17
CA GLU A 105 13.50 2.05 13.48
C GLU A 105 12.01 1.76 13.41
N VAL A 106 11.29 2.44 12.51
CA VAL A 106 9.82 2.34 12.41
C VAL A 106 9.33 0.90 12.23
N GLY A 107 10.08 0.09 11.48
CA GLY A 107 9.74 -1.32 11.22
C GLY A 107 10.47 -2.33 12.09
N ARG A 108 11.45 -1.93 12.90
CA ARG A 108 12.33 -2.88 13.60
C ARG A 108 11.55 -3.84 14.50
N GLN A 109 10.66 -3.28 15.31
CA GLN A 109 9.90 -4.02 16.32
C GLN A 109 8.64 -4.66 15.74
N GLN A 110 8.01 -4.01 14.76
CA GLN A 110 6.71 -4.45 14.25
C GLN A 110 6.80 -5.44 13.10
N PHE A 111 7.96 -5.58 12.48
CA PHE A 111 8.14 -6.51 11.37
C PHE A 111 7.78 -7.94 11.78
N THR A 112 6.88 -8.53 10.99
CA THR A 112 6.56 -9.95 11.01
C THR A 112 6.60 -10.49 9.58
N ARG A 113 6.75 -11.81 9.45
CA ARG A 113 6.66 -12.50 8.16
C ARG A 113 5.19 -12.81 7.83
N GLY A 114 4.91 -13.14 6.58
CA GLY A 114 3.58 -13.55 6.12
C GLY A 114 2.75 -12.39 5.55
N VAL A 115 3.04 -11.16 5.96
CA VAL A 115 2.38 -9.94 5.50
C VAL A 115 3.39 -8.91 5.00
N ILE A 116 2.91 -7.91 4.25
CA ILE A 116 3.68 -6.72 3.89
C ILE A 116 3.32 -5.60 4.86
N HIS A 117 4.31 -5.10 5.58
CA HIS A 117 4.14 -3.92 6.43
C HIS A 117 4.20 -2.66 5.57
N VAL A 118 3.20 -1.79 5.71
CA VAL A 118 3.10 -0.51 4.99
C VAL A 118 2.91 0.62 6.00
N TYR A 119 3.87 1.53 6.04
CA TYR A 119 3.87 2.70 6.90
C TYR A 119 3.33 3.92 6.15
N LEU A 120 2.30 4.55 6.70
CA LEU A 120 1.68 5.75 6.17
C LEU A 120 2.15 6.93 7.02
N VAL A 121 2.93 7.83 6.41
CA VAL A 121 3.57 8.96 7.11
C VAL A 121 3.15 10.29 6.45
N ALA A 122 3.25 11.39 7.20
CA ALA A 122 2.96 12.71 6.66
C ALA A 122 4.03 13.12 5.63
N GLN A 123 5.31 12.95 5.97
CA GLN A 123 6.43 13.37 5.12
C GLN A 123 7.58 12.36 5.17
N LEU A 124 8.20 12.16 4.01
CA LEU A 124 9.35 11.30 3.82
C LEU A 124 10.41 12.07 3.02
N ASP A 125 11.49 12.47 3.68
CA ASP A 125 12.60 13.16 3.04
C ASP A 125 13.43 12.19 2.21
N ASP A 126 14.02 12.68 1.13
CA ASP A 126 15.06 11.97 0.40
C ASP A 126 16.36 11.99 1.22
N VAL A 127 16.79 10.82 1.69
CA VAL A 127 18.02 10.69 2.48
C VAL A 127 19.28 10.88 1.65
N ASP A 128 19.17 10.79 0.32
CA ASP A 128 20.29 10.95 -0.62
C ASP A 128 20.37 12.38 -1.18
N ILE A 129 19.27 13.14 -1.13
CA ILE A 129 19.16 14.49 -1.70
C ILE A 129 18.65 15.47 -0.62
N PRO A 130 19.53 16.26 0.01
CA PRO A 130 19.15 17.19 1.06
C PRO A 130 18.04 18.16 0.62
N GLY A 131 16.99 18.26 1.42
CA GLY A 131 15.84 19.16 1.19
C GLY A 131 14.83 18.66 0.15
N ALA A 132 15.04 17.48 -0.46
CA ALA A 132 14.04 16.85 -1.30
C ALA A 132 13.13 15.91 -0.49
N GLN A 133 11.93 15.69 -1.00
CA GLN A 133 10.96 14.74 -0.46
C GLN A 133 10.64 13.66 -1.48
N ILE A 134 10.40 12.45 -1.01
CA ILE A 134 9.97 11.32 -1.83
C ILE A 134 8.56 10.88 -1.44
N ARG A 135 7.89 10.23 -2.40
CA ARG A 135 6.50 9.80 -2.27
C ARG A 135 6.35 8.44 -1.60
N GLY A 136 7.37 7.60 -1.72
CA GLY A 136 7.41 6.29 -1.10
C GLY A 136 8.79 5.68 -1.21
N VAL A 137 9.01 4.61 -0.44
CA VAL A 137 10.20 3.77 -0.50
C VAL A 137 9.90 2.36 -0.02
N HIS A 138 10.34 1.36 -0.77
CA HIS A 138 10.62 0.03 -0.24
C HIS A 138 11.93 0.07 0.53
N TRP A 139 11.85 -0.17 1.84
CA TRP A 139 12.98 -0.14 2.73
C TRP A 139 13.36 -1.56 3.17
N ARG A 140 14.65 -1.88 3.11
CA ARG A 140 15.23 -3.06 3.75
C ARG A 140 16.04 -2.58 4.94
N GLN A 141 15.81 -3.15 6.11
CA GLN A 141 16.52 -2.73 7.30
C GLN A 141 18.02 -2.93 7.09
N ARG A 142 18.83 -1.90 7.33
CA ARG A 142 20.27 -1.93 6.98
C ARG A 142 21.05 -2.98 7.76
N SER A 143 20.66 -3.26 9.01
CA SER A 143 21.28 -4.27 9.87
C SER A 143 20.78 -5.70 9.63
N ASN A 144 19.60 -5.86 9.02
CA ASN A 144 19.05 -7.16 8.65
C ASN A 144 18.12 -7.00 7.44
N THR A 145 18.66 -7.27 6.25
CA THR A 145 17.94 -7.02 5.00
C THR A 145 16.81 -8.01 4.72
N ASP A 146 16.62 -9.04 5.56
CA ASP A 146 15.45 -9.92 5.50
C ASP A 146 14.20 -9.19 6.02
N LYS A 147 14.39 -8.22 6.92
CA LYS A 147 13.35 -7.31 7.37
C LYS A 147 13.15 -6.21 6.34
N ARG A 148 11.92 -6.10 5.85
CA ARG A 148 11.55 -5.14 4.79
C ARG A 148 10.11 -4.68 4.91
N TRP A 149 9.86 -3.46 4.48
CA TRP A 149 8.54 -2.81 4.50
C TRP A 149 8.47 -1.72 3.43
N ILE A 150 7.27 -1.18 3.25
CA ILE A 150 7.02 -0.02 2.41
C ILE A 150 6.69 1.17 3.31
N ILE A 151 7.17 2.36 2.95
CA ILE A 151 6.80 3.62 3.59
C ILE A 151 6.22 4.51 2.50
N LEU A 152 5.04 5.09 2.70
CA LEU A 152 4.35 5.97 1.77
C LEU A 152 4.10 7.32 2.46
N SER A 153 4.48 8.41 1.80
CA SER A 153 4.16 9.76 2.29
C SER A 153 2.81 10.23 1.76
N GLN A 154 2.18 11.18 2.45
CA GLN A 154 0.84 11.65 2.10
C GLN A 154 0.77 12.39 0.75
N ILE A 155 1.92 12.86 0.24
CA ILE A 155 2.04 13.47 -1.09
C ILE A 155 2.12 12.42 -2.22
N GLY A 156 2.02 11.14 -1.88
CA GLY A 156 1.93 10.04 -2.84
C GLY A 156 0.66 10.11 -3.68
N SER A 157 0.84 9.88 -4.98
CA SER A 157 -0.27 9.63 -5.91
C SER A 157 -0.50 8.13 -6.02
N ASN A 158 -1.70 7.72 -6.45
CA ASN A 158 -2.18 6.33 -6.58
C ASN A 158 -1.30 5.30 -7.33
N VAL A 159 -0.15 5.70 -7.88
CA VAL A 159 0.82 4.83 -8.55
C VAL A 159 1.99 4.41 -7.66
N VAL A 160 2.17 5.09 -6.53
CA VAL A 160 3.39 4.97 -5.72
C VAL A 160 3.43 3.62 -5.02
N MET A 161 2.32 3.15 -4.44
CA MET A 161 2.30 1.83 -3.81
C MET A 161 2.67 0.73 -4.81
N ALA A 162 2.13 0.77 -6.02
CA ALA A 162 2.44 -0.23 -7.04
C ALA A 162 3.93 -0.21 -7.43
N HIS A 163 4.55 0.97 -7.50
CA HIS A 163 5.99 1.11 -7.69
C HIS A 163 6.80 0.51 -6.54
N GLU A 164 6.45 0.84 -5.29
CA GLU A 164 7.17 0.32 -4.12
C GLU A 164 6.95 -1.19 -3.91
N LEU A 165 5.77 -1.71 -4.26
CA LEU A 165 5.54 -3.16 -4.34
C LEU A 165 6.40 -3.80 -5.42
N GLY A 166 6.61 -3.15 -6.57
CA GLY A 166 7.57 -3.60 -7.58
C GLY A 166 8.97 -3.80 -6.97
N HIS A 167 9.45 -2.82 -6.20
CA HIS A 167 10.70 -2.95 -5.44
C HIS A 167 10.66 -4.06 -4.40
N PHE A 168 9.54 -4.21 -3.67
CA PHE A 168 9.34 -5.29 -2.71
C PHE A 168 9.49 -6.67 -3.38
N PHE A 169 8.96 -6.85 -4.58
CA PHE A 169 9.11 -8.04 -5.42
C PHE A 169 10.41 -8.05 -6.26
N GLY A 170 11.41 -7.26 -5.85
CA GLY A 170 12.78 -7.36 -6.33
C GLY A 170 13.09 -6.60 -7.62
N LEU A 171 12.17 -5.76 -8.12
CA LEU A 171 12.47 -4.92 -9.28
C LEU A 171 13.43 -3.79 -8.91
N PRO A 172 14.50 -3.55 -9.68
CA PRO A 172 15.26 -2.31 -9.59
C PRO A 172 14.51 -1.17 -10.30
N HIS A 173 15.02 0.06 -10.18
CA HIS A 173 14.61 1.10 -11.11
C HIS A 173 14.96 0.69 -12.55
N SER A 174 14.05 1.00 -13.46
CA SER A 174 14.10 0.58 -14.84
C SER A 174 14.46 1.72 -15.79
N ARG A 175 14.80 1.35 -17.02
CA ARG A 175 14.97 2.28 -18.15
C ARG A 175 13.95 2.06 -19.25
N TYR A 176 13.10 1.03 -19.14
CA TYR A 176 12.03 0.81 -20.10
C TYR A 176 11.04 1.97 -20.03
N THR A 177 10.69 2.53 -21.18
CA THR A 177 9.82 3.71 -21.26
C THR A 177 8.44 3.43 -20.66
N ASP A 178 7.90 2.24 -20.90
CA ASP A 178 6.58 1.85 -20.44
C ASP A 178 6.56 1.42 -18.98
N SER A 179 7.74 1.24 -18.36
CA SER A 179 7.83 0.71 -17.00
C SER A 179 7.43 1.74 -15.95
N ILE A 180 6.59 1.33 -15.01
CA ILE A 180 6.33 2.08 -13.78
C ILE A 180 7.59 2.24 -12.93
N MET A 181 8.56 1.32 -13.05
CA MET A 181 9.83 1.35 -12.33
C MET A 181 10.81 2.38 -12.90
N ASN A 182 10.50 3.03 -14.03
CA ASN A 182 11.34 4.06 -14.63
C ASN A 182 11.01 5.45 -14.06
N LYS A 183 11.94 6.03 -13.30
CA LYS A 183 11.82 7.36 -12.67
C LYS A 183 12.22 8.53 -13.58
N ARG A 184 12.67 8.28 -14.81
CA ARG A 184 13.10 9.38 -15.70
C ARG A 184 11.90 10.28 -16.06
N PRO A 185 12.05 11.62 -15.96
CA PRO A 185 11.01 12.55 -16.36
C PRO A 185 10.58 12.30 -17.80
N ARG A 186 9.27 12.10 -17.99
CA ARG A 186 8.64 11.93 -19.31
C ARG A 186 7.12 12.06 -19.18
N GLU A 187 6.50 12.49 -20.27
CA GLU A 187 5.04 12.64 -20.38
C GLU A 187 4.37 11.34 -20.86
N GLN A 188 5.05 10.56 -21.71
CA GLN A 188 4.50 9.37 -22.34
C GLN A 188 5.29 8.10 -21.98
N PRO A 189 4.61 6.98 -21.68
CA PRO A 189 3.18 6.93 -21.38
C PRO A 189 2.86 7.69 -20.07
N PRO A 190 1.61 8.18 -19.91
CA PRO A 190 1.16 8.78 -18.66
C PRO A 190 1.28 7.75 -17.52
N TRP A 191 1.33 8.25 -16.28
CA TRP A 191 1.65 7.41 -15.13
C TRP A 191 0.71 6.21 -14.93
N ASP A 192 -0.58 6.40 -15.20
CA ASP A 192 -1.64 5.40 -15.10
C ASP A 192 -1.62 4.33 -16.20
N ALA A 193 -0.93 4.60 -17.31
CA ALA A 193 -0.74 3.66 -18.42
C ALA A 193 0.59 2.89 -18.33
N ARG A 194 1.42 3.17 -17.32
CA ARG A 194 2.69 2.46 -17.11
C ARG A 194 2.45 1.08 -16.51
N VAL A 195 3.32 0.15 -16.86
CA VAL A 195 3.17 -1.28 -16.50
C VAL A 195 4.45 -1.85 -15.90
N PHE A 196 4.42 -3.11 -15.47
CA PHE A 196 5.64 -3.93 -15.44
C PHE A 196 5.84 -4.52 -16.83
N VAL A 197 6.99 -4.26 -17.45
CA VAL A 197 7.27 -4.87 -18.76
C VAL A 197 7.52 -6.38 -18.61
N PRO A 198 7.46 -7.19 -19.69
CA PRO A 198 7.59 -8.65 -19.56
C PRO A 198 8.83 -9.13 -18.80
N GLN A 199 9.98 -8.47 -18.99
CA GLN A 199 11.23 -8.78 -18.29
C GLN A 199 11.14 -8.51 -16.77
N GLU A 200 10.37 -7.50 -16.37
CA GLU A 200 10.13 -7.19 -14.96
C GLU A 200 9.15 -8.21 -14.36
N LEU A 201 8.10 -8.59 -15.11
CA LEU A 201 7.16 -9.62 -14.67
C LEU A 201 7.85 -10.96 -14.40
N GLU A 202 8.85 -11.36 -15.20
CA GLU A 202 9.65 -12.56 -14.92
C GLU A 202 10.34 -12.51 -13.54
N ILE A 203 10.86 -11.34 -13.15
CA ILE A 203 11.47 -11.12 -11.84
C ILE A 203 10.40 -11.19 -10.75
N VAL A 204 9.26 -10.49 -10.93
CA VAL A 204 8.16 -10.48 -9.95
C VAL A 204 7.66 -11.91 -9.70
N LEU A 205 7.42 -12.69 -10.75
CA LEU A 205 6.99 -14.08 -10.65
C LEU A 205 7.99 -14.93 -9.86
N LYS A 206 9.27 -14.83 -10.20
CA LYS A 206 10.36 -15.56 -9.52
C LYS A 206 10.44 -15.19 -8.04
N GLN A 207 10.37 -13.90 -7.71
CA GLN A 207 10.50 -13.41 -6.33
C GLN A 207 9.26 -13.72 -5.50
N ARG A 208 8.06 -13.56 -6.06
CA ARG A 208 6.79 -14.01 -5.45
C ARG A 208 6.90 -15.47 -5.03
N ASP A 209 7.29 -16.35 -5.95
CA ASP A 209 7.37 -17.78 -5.67
C ASP A 209 8.46 -18.11 -4.63
N ALA A 210 9.58 -17.38 -4.62
CA ALA A 210 10.61 -17.53 -3.61
C ALA A 210 10.11 -17.12 -2.21
N MET A 211 9.44 -15.96 -2.11
CA MET A 211 8.90 -15.44 -0.87
C MET A 211 7.79 -16.31 -0.29
N LEU A 212 6.95 -16.91 -1.14
CA LEU A 212 5.94 -17.86 -0.69
C LEU A 212 6.56 -19.18 -0.21
N ARG A 213 7.62 -19.66 -0.87
CA ARG A 213 8.31 -20.89 -0.46
C ARG A 213 9.08 -20.75 0.85
N ASP A 214 9.72 -19.61 1.07
CA ASP A 214 10.50 -19.36 2.29
C ASP A 214 9.65 -18.78 3.44
N GLY A 215 8.35 -18.58 3.22
CA GLY A 215 7.43 -18.02 4.21
C GLY A 215 7.69 -16.55 4.53
N SER A 216 8.38 -15.79 3.65
CA SER A 216 8.47 -14.34 3.78
C SER A 216 7.09 -13.70 3.57
N LEU A 217 6.32 -14.29 2.65
CA LEU A 217 4.91 -13.98 2.43
C LEU A 217 4.09 -15.26 2.62
N GLU A 218 2.86 -15.08 3.06
CA GLU A 218 1.86 -16.13 3.08
C GLU A 218 0.66 -15.70 2.22
N THR A 219 -0.01 -16.68 1.63
CA THR A 219 -1.28 -16.44 0.98
C THR A 219 -2.39 -16.52 2.02
N ILE A 220 -3.14 -15.44 2.18
CA ILE A 220 -4.34 -15.44 3.03
C ILE A 220 -5.52 -16.01 2.24
N SER A 221 -6.44 -16.66 2.93
CA SER A 221 -7.72 -17.02 2.32
C SER A 221 -8.45 -15.73 1.98
N SER A 222 -8.85 -15.54 0.72
CA SER A 222 -9.64 -14.37 0.35
C SER A 222 -10.92 -14.36 1.21
N PRO A 223 -11.21 -13.28 1.97
CA PRO A 223 -12.47 -13.20 2.69
C PRO A 223 -13.59 -13.27 1.65
N ARG A 224 -14.45 -14.29 1.80
CA ARG A 224 -15.64 -14.47 0.96
C ARG A 224 -16.64 -13.37 1.19
#